data_AF-A0A959AGX3-F1
#
_entry.id   AF-A0A959AGX3-F1
#
_cell.length_a   1.000
_cell.length_b   1.000
_cell.length_c   1.000
_cell.angle_alpha   90.00
_cell.angle_beta   90.00
_cell.angle_gamma   90.00
#
_symmetry.space_group_name_H-M   'P 1'
#
loop_
_entity.id
_entity.type
_entity.pdbx_description
1 polymer ?
#
loop_
_entity_poly.entity_id
_entity_poly.type
_entity_poly.pdbx_seq_one_letter_code
_entity_poly.pdbx_strand_id
1 'polypeptide(L)'
;MKNYLGQVLGLTLLILLFLTGISLVPEGFPIGDFRLKKMDIFADIRSDDTGDASDKAPPPADSTNLAVPDSASLLSPDTAQALEQGPWPPKDSALFGRIIEDYTFDQSGLERFFSAIDSIKYGRTVRIAWYGDSFVEGDILIGDLRDSLQSLWGGNGVGFVPVTSEVARFKRTLTHNFSGWNTYSIIKKNGAHPPYGINGFAYRPRNDARVRYDGMNYFHHTRQWSQLRLFYSDTAGSQITFRIDGGPEQTRALKAGGLQVFRISQPGMHTVEFRFSDTSGLTVYGATLEDDSGFYIDNFSVRGNSGGPLKLLQPAFVKKFDKQQQYDLVIIKVGLNAVTKMLKNIK
;
A
#
# COMPACT_ATOMS: atom_id res chain seq x y z
N MET A 1 38.58 3.70 26.59
CA MET A 1 37.21 3.24 26.27
C MET A 1 36.86 2.11 27.23
N LYS A 2 35.70 2.14 27.91
CA LYS A 2 35.31 1.06 28.84
C LYS A 2 34.98 -0.19 28.02
N ASN A 3 35.53 -1.34 28.42
CA ASN A 3 35.29 -2.62 27.76
C ASN A 3 33.93 -3.17 28.24
N TYR A 4 32.95 -3.17 27.34
CA TYR A 4 31.60 -3.67 27.59
C TYR A 4 31.36 -5.07 27.05
N LEU A 5 32.39 -5.74 26.52
CA LEU A 5 32.26 -7.03 25.84
C LEU A 5 31.67 -8.10 26.77
N GLY A 6 32.06 -8.12 28.04
CA GLY A 6 31.49 -9.04 29.04
C GLY A 6 30.02 -8.77 29.36
N GLN A 7 29.59 -7.50 29.32
CA GLN A 7 28.18 -7.13 29.54
C GLN A 7 27.32 -7.49 28.34
N VAL A 8 27.85 -7.31 27.11
CA VAL A 8 27.19 -7.73 25.88
C VAL A 8 27.03 -9.25 25.85
N LEU A 9 28.11 -10.00 26.10
CA LEU A 9 28.07 -11.47 26.16
C LEU A 9 27.09 -11.97 27.23
N GLY A 10 27.12 -11.37 28.43
CA GLY A 10 26.20 -11.70 29.51
C GLY A 10 24.73 -11.45 29.12
N LEU A 11 24.45 -10.31 28.50
CA LEU A 11 23.10 -9.98 28.04
C LEU A 11 22.62 -10.92 26.92
N THR A 12 23.48 -11.22 25.95
CA THR A 12 23.17 -12.16 24.87
C THR A 12 22.83 -13.54 25.43
N LEU A 13 23.61 -14.04 26.39
CA LEU A 13 23.40 -15.35 27.00
C LEU A 13 22.11 -15.39 27.83
N LEU A 14 21.79 -14.29 28.52
CA LEU A 14 20.55 -14.14 29.28
C LEU A 14 19.31 -14.10 28.37
N ILE A 15 19.39 -13.40 27.23
CA ILE A 15 18.33 -13.39 26.22
C ILE A 15 18.13 -14.80 25.64
N LEU A 16 19.21 -15.51 25.31
CA LEU A 16 19.15 -16.86 24.77
C LEU A 16 18.50 -17.85 25.75
N LEU A 17 18.87 -17.77 27.04
CA LEU A 17 18.24 -18.55 28.11
C LEU A 17 16.75 -18.23 28.26
N PHE A 18 16.38 -16.94 28.21
CA PHE A 18 14.99 -16.52 28.32
C PHE A 18 14.13 -17.01 27.15
N LEU A 19 14.62 -16.86 25.92
CA LEU A 19 13.93 -17.35 24.72
C LEU A 19 13.81 -18.88 24.73
N THR A 20 14.87 -19.58 25.16
CA THR A 20 14.83 -21.04 25.33
C THR A 20 13.80 -21.45 26.37
N GLY A 21 13.75 -20.76 27.51
CA GLY A 21 12.76 -21.00 28.57
C GLY A 21 11.33 -20.80 28.08
N ILE A 22 11.06 -19.75 27.30
CA ILE A 22 9.74 -19.51 26.69
C ILE A 22 9.39 -20.59 25.66
N SER A 23 10.36 -21.05 24.86
CA SER A 23 10.13 -22.11 23.88
C SER A 23 9.75 -23.46 24.50
N LEU A 24 10.06 -23.67 25.79
CA LEU A 24 9.71 -24.89 26.53
C LEU A 24 8.36 -24.80 27.23
N VAL A 25 7.69 -23.64 27.21
CA VAL A 25 6.39 -23.46 27.85
C VAL A 25 5.33 -24.30 27.12
N PRO A 26 4.63 -25.22 27.82
CA PRO A 26 3.59 -26.04 27.22
C PRO A 26 2.42 -25.19 26.69
N GLU A 27 1.75 -25.69 25.66
CA GLU A 27 0.56 -25.04 25.12
C GLU A 27 -0.55 -24.96 26.18
N GLY A 28 -1.18 -23.78 26.30
CA GLY A 28 -2.27 -23.57 27.24
C GLY A 28 -1.82 -23.31 28.68
N PHE A 29 -0.53 -23.04 28.92
CA PHE A 29 -0.05 -22.63 30.24
C PHE A 29 -0.83 -21.38 30.72
N PRO A 30 -1.50 -21.45 31.88
CA PRO A 30 -2.33 -20.36 32.38
C PRO A 30 -1.47 -19.27 33.05
N ILE A 31 -1.63 -18.02 32.61
CA ILE A 31 -1.12 -16.85 33.33
C ILE A 31 -2.30 -15.91 33.59
N GLY A 32 -2.80 -15.92 34.83
CA GLY A 32 -4.04 -15.25 35.19
C GLY A 32 -5.21 -15.77 34.34
N ASP A 33 -5.93 -14.86 33.70
CA ASP A 33 -7.08 -15.19 32.84
C ASP A 33 -6.68 -15.56 31.39
N PHE A 34 -5.39 -15.55 31.07
CA PHE A 34 -4.89 -15.79 29.72
C PHE A 34 -4.29 -17.19 29.58
N ARG A 35 -4.55 -17.84 28.44
CA ARG A 35 -3.89 -19.09 28.03
C ARG A 35 -2.84 -18.78 26.98
N LEU A 36 -1.58 -19.09 27.28
CA LEU A 36 -0.49 -18.90 26.32
C LEU A 36 -0.60 -19.87 25.15
N LYS A 37 -0.43 -19.33 23.93
CA LYS A 37 -0.18 -20.14 22.74
C LYS A 37 1.28 -20.60 22.74
N LYS A 38 1.52 -21.82 22.27
CA LYS A 38 2.88 -22.36 22.10
C LYS A 38 3.67 -21.42 21.19
N MET A 39 4.85 -21.01 21.64
CA MET A 39 5.75 -20.13 20.89
C MET A 39 7.02 -20.91 20.55
N ASP A 40 7.11 -21.37 19.29
CA ASP A 40 8.25 -22.15 18.83
C ASP A 40 9.30 -21.22 18.21
N ILE A 41 10.19 -20.69 19.07
CA ILE A 41 11.16 -19.65 18.71
C ILE A 41 12.28 -20.20 17.81
N PHE A 42 12.50 -21.52 17.81
CA PHE A 42 13.56 -22.18 17.04
C PHE A 42 13.05 -22.92 15.80
N ALA A 43 11.77 -22.76 15.43
CA ALA A 43 11.18 -23.43 14.29
C ALA A 43 11.97 -23.22 12.98
N ASP A 44 12.58 -22.04 12.80
CA ASP A 44 13.34 -21.66 11.61
C ASP A 44 14.78 -22.23 11.59
N ILE A 45 15.26 -22.78 12.72
CA ILE A 45 16.63 -23.28 12.89
C ILE A 45 16.68 -24.81 13.00
N ARG A 46 15.54 -25.45 13.34
CA ARG A 46 15.45 -26.92 13.28
C ARG A 46 15.40 -27.33 11.81
N SER A 47 16.50 -27.89 11.31
CA SER A 47 16.48 -28.67 10.09
C SER A 47 15.62 -29.90 10.35
N ASP A 48 14.50 -30.03 9.65
CA ASP A 48 13.72 -31.26 9.64
C ASP A 48 14.60 -32.36 9.02
N ASP A 49 15.19 -33.22 9.87
CA ASP A 49 15.57 -34.56 9.44
C ASP A 49 14.26 -35.26 9.07
N THR A 50 14.01 -35.37 7.77
CA THR A 50 12.86 -36.08 7.21
C THR A 50 12.99 -37.58 7.50
N GLY A 51 12.58 -37.97 8.71
CA GLY A 51 12.18 -39.33 9.07
C GLY A 51 10.65 -39.40 9.14
N ASP A 52 10.08 -40.29 8.33
CA ASP A 52 8.67 -40.70 8.26
C ASP A 52 7.64 -39.68 7.74
N ALA A 53 7.66 -39.53 6.41
CA ALA A 53 6.48 -39.22 5.63
C ALA A 53 5.74 -40.51 5.22
N SER A 54 5.17 -41.24 6.18
CA SER A 54 4.13 -42.26 5.90
C SER A 54 3.07 -42.25 7.00
N ASP A 55 2.13 -41.32 6.90
CA ASP A 55 0.74 -41.39 7.41
C ASP A 55 0.08 -40.01 7.39
N LYS A 56 0.22 -39.28 6.28
CA LYS A 56 -0.71 -38.19 5.96
C LYS A 56 -1.61 -38.70 4.85
N ALA A 57 -2.88 -38.91 5.21
CA ALA A 57 -3.94 -39.21 4.27
C ALA A 57 -3.83 -38.31 3.03
N PRO A 58 -4.17 -38.81 1.82
CA PRO A 58 -4.12 -37.99 0.62
C PRO A 58 -4.94 -36.71 0.85
N PRO A 59 -4.46 -35.56 0.35
CA PRO A 59 -5.23 -34.33 0.44
C PRO A 59 -6.63 -34.60 -0.13
N PRO A 60 -7.70 -34.15 0.54
CA PRO A 60 -9.05 -34.33 0.02
C PRO A 60 -9.12 -33.74 -1.38
N ALA A 61 -9.84 -34.44 -2.27
CA ALA A 61 -10.06 -34.01 -3.64
C ALA A 61 -10.52 -32.54 -3.71
N ASP A 62 -9.98 -31.86 -4.71
CA ASP A 62 -10.17 -30.43 -4.99
C ASP A 62 -11.65 -30.07 -4.97
N SER A 63 -12.02 -29.20 -4.03
CA SER A 63 -13.40 -28.84 -3.71
C SER A 63 -13.88 -27.68 -4.57
N THR A 64 -13.68 -27.75 -5.89
CA THR A 64 -14.16 -26.73 -6.85
C THR A 64 -15.68 -26.74 -7.07
N ASN A 65 -16.42 -27.62 -6.40
CA ASN A 65 -17.89 -27.73 -6.52
C ASN A 65 -18.64 -27.44 -5.22
N LEU A 66 -18.51 -26.21 -4.69
CA LEU A 66 -19.47 -25.67 -3.73
C LEU A 66 -19.75 -24.20 -4.03
N ALA A 67 -20.65 -23.95 -4.98
CA ALA A 67 -21.30 -22.66 -5.13
C ALA A 67 -22.15 -22.38 -3.89
N VAL A 68 -21.65 -21.52 -3.01
CA VAL A 68 -22.44 -20.94 -1.90
C VAL A 68 -22.53 -19.44 -2.16
N PRO A 69 -23.72 -18.85 -2.25
CA PRO A 69 -23.87 -17.44 -2.58
C PRO A 69 -23.31 -16.57 -1.45
N ASP A 70 -22.40 -15.67 -1.82
CA ASP A 70 -21.73 -14.72 -0.95
C ASP A 70 -22.72 -13.67 -0.40
N SER A 71 -22.76 -13.49 0.93
CA SER A 71 -23.65 -12.50 1.57
C SER A 71 -23.16 -11.05 1.42
N ALA A 72 -22.04 -10.79 0.75
CA ALA A 72 -21.63 -9.49 0.23
C ALA A 72 -21.75 -9.37 -1.31
N SER A 73 -22.08 -10.44 -2.02
CA SER A 73 -22.35 -10.43 -3.47
C SER A 73 -23.67 -9.73 -3.84
N LEU A 74 -24.48 -9.38 -2.85
CA LEU A 74 -25.75 -8.69 -3.05
C LEU A 74 -25.62 -7.19 -3.38
N LEU A 75 -24.42 -6.62 -3.44
CA LEU A 75 -24.26 -5.17 -3.57
C LEU A 75 -23.65 -4.63 -4.86
N SER A 76 -23.28 -5.47 -5.83
CA SER A 76 -23.09 -5.07 -7.24
C SER A 76 -22.87 -6.33 -8.09
N PRO A 77 -23.56 -6.50 -9.23
CA PRO A 77 -23.22 -7.56 -10.17
C PRO A 77 -21.77 -7.36 -10.64
N ASP A 78 -20.99 -8.44 -10.59
CA ASP A 78 -19.66 -8.48 -11.18
C ASP A 78 -19.78 -8.12 -12.66
N THR A 79 -19.12 -7.02 -13.06
CA THR A 79 -19.23 -6.48 -14.43
C THR A 79 -18.18 -7.07 -15.36
N ALA A 80 -17.27 -7.90 -14.83
CA ALA A 80 -16.38 -8.69 -15.65
C ALA A 80 -17.16 -9.88 -16.22
N GLN A 81 -17.43 -9.88 -17.54
CA GLN A 81 -17.82 -11.10 -18.21
C GLN A 81 -16.66 -12.09 -18.10
N ALA A 82 -16.84 -13.16 -17.32
CA ALA A 82 -15.91 -14.27 -17.34
C ALA A 82 -15.88 -14.81 -18.78
N LEU A 83 -14.76 -14.62 -19.47
CA LEU A 83 -14.52 -15.32 -20.73
C LEU A 83 -14.46 -16.81 -20.38
N GLU A 84 -15.27 -17.64 -21.03
CA GLU A 84 -15.28 -19.11 -20.83
C GLU A 84 -13.95 -19.79 -21.22
N GLN A 85 -12.99 -19.02 -21.73
CA GLN A 85 -11.64 -19.49 -21.96
C GLN A 85 -10.89 -19.50 -20.63
N GLY A 86 -10.72 -20.70 -20.07
CA GLY A 86 -9.83 -20.93 -18.93
C GLY A 86 -8.42 -20.35 -19.17
N PRO A 87 -7.61 -20.17 -18.11
CA PRO A 87 -6.29 -19.58 -18.24
C PRO A 87 -5.48 -20.34 -19.29
N TRP A 88 -4.98 -19.61 -20.30
CA TRP A 88 -4.05 -20.16 -21.28
C TRP A 88 -2.85 -20.76 -20.55
N PRO A 89 -2.31 -21.92 -20.98
CA PRO A 89 -1.14 -22.48 -20.35
C PRO A 89 0.00 -21.44 -20.40
N PRO A 90 0.67 -21.14 -19.27
CA PRO A 90 1.75 -20.18 -19.25
C PRO A 90 2.82 -20.67 -20.22
N LYS A 91 3.24 -19.79 -21.13
CA LYS A 91 4.30 -20.09 -22.08
C LYS A 91 5.49 -19.21 -21.72
N ASP A 92 6.66 -19.84 -21.66
CA ASP A 92 7.89 -19.30 -21.09
C ASP A 92 8.40 -18.09 -21.90
N SER A 93 8.28 -16.88 -21.36
CA SER A 93 8.91 -15.68 -21.91
C SER A 93 10.28 -15.51 -21.26
N ALA A 94 11.28 -16.16 -21.86
CA ALA A 94 12.64 -16.18 -21.36
C ALA A 94 13.37 -14.84 -21.60
N LEU A 95 13.54 -14.04 -20.54
CA LEU A 95 14.75 -13.25 -20.26
C LEU A 95 14.73 -12.89 -18.77
N PHE A 96 15.77 -13.31 -18.02
CA PHE A 96 15.99 -13.11 -16.58
C PHE A 96 15.45 -14.13 -15.56
N GLY A 97 15.43 -15.44 -15.86
CA GLY A 97 15.61 -16.52 -14.86
C GLY A 97 14.70 -16.58 -13.62
N ARG A 98 13.67 -15.73 -13.51
CA ARG A 98 12.58 -15.71 -12.52
C ARG A 98 11.36 -15.06 -13.16
N ILE A 99 10.21 -15.62 -12.79
CA ILE A 99 9.07 -15.91 -13.66
C ILE A 99 8.04 -14.78 -13.64
N ILE A 100 7.80 -14.13 -14.78
CA ILE A 100 6.54 -13.43 -15.06
C ILE A 100 5.83 -14.29 -16.10
N GLU A 101 4.73 -14.93 -15.71
CA GLU A 101 3.90 -15.69 -16.62
C GLU A 101 2.95 -14.74 -17.35
N ASP A 102 3.08 -14.67 -18.67
CA ASP A 102 2.17 -13.91 -19.52
C ASP A 102 1.03 -14.82 -20.01
N TYR A 103 -0.18 -14.49 -19.59
CA TYR A 103 -1.41 -15.20 -19.92
C TYR A 103 -2.15 -14.58 -21.12
N THR A 104 -1.60 -13.55 -21.77
CA THR A 104 -2.10 -13.05 -23.05
C THR A 104 -1.82 -14.05 -24.17
N PHE A 105 -2.70 -14.09 -25.17
CA PHE A 105 -2.62 -15.07 -26.26
C PHE A 105 -1.29 -15.02 -27.03
N ASP A 106 -0.74 -13.82 -27.21
CA ASP A 106 0.47 -13.51 -27.97
C ASP A 106 1.70 -13.19 -27.09
N GLN A 107 1.58 -13.28 -25.76
CA GLN A 107 2.63 -12.92 -24.80
C GLN A 107 3.10 -11.46 -24.90
N SER A 108 2.17 -10.57 -25.26
CA SER A 108 2.44 -9.15 -25.42
C SER A 108 1.98 -8.31 -24.22
N GLY A 109 1.68 -8.94 -23.08
CA GLY A 109 0.96 -8.34 -21.96
C GLY A 109 1.65 -7.12 -21.36
N LEU A 110 2.99 -7.07 -21.42
CA LEU A 110 3.80 -5.95 -20.94
C LEU A 110 4.28 -5.00 -22.03
N GLU A 111 4.05 -5.26 -23.32
CA GLU A 111 4.56 -4.42 -24.41
C GLU A 111 4.08 -2.97 -24.32
N ARG A 112 2.81 -2.76 -23.95
CA ARG A 112 2.26 -1.41 -23.74
C ARG A 112 2.95 -0.67 -22.61
N PHE A 113 3.31 -1.37 -21.54
CA PHE A 113 4.01 -0.79 -20.41
C PHE A 113 5.46 -0.45 -20.77
N PHE A 114 6.18 -1.34 -21.45
CA PHE A 114 7.53 -1.06 -21.93
C PHE A 114 7.57 0.09 -22.94
N SER A 115 6.57 0.16 -23.84
CA SER A 115 6.40 1.30 -24.75
C SER A 115 6.17 2.61 -23.98
N ALA A 116 5.43 2.57 -22.87
CA ALA A 116 5.25 3.73 -22.01
C ALA A 116 6.58 4.16 -21.36
N ILE A 117 7.38 3.22 -20.84
CA ILE A 117 8.73 3.47 -20.31
C ILE A 117 9.62 4.14 -21.36
N ASP A 118 9.65 3.62 -22.58
CA ASP A 118 10.45 4.18 -23.68
C ASP A 118 10.07 5.62 -24.02
N SER A 119 8.84 6.02 -23.70
CA SER A 119 8.34 7.38 -23.94
C SER A 119 8.72 8.39 -22.84
N ILE A 120 9.32 7.95 -21.73
CA ILE A 120 9.81 8.84 -20.67
C ILE A 120 10.87 9.81 -21.21
N LYS A 121 11.71 9.37 -22.16
CA LYS A 121 12.70 10.23 -22.84
C LYS A 121 12.09 11.39 -23.63
N TYR A 122 10.77 11.34 -23.89
CA TYR A 122 10.00 12.43 -24.51
C TYR A 122 9.21 13.26 -23.49
N GLY A 123 9.55 13.15 -22.20
CA GLY A 123 8.92 13.93 -21.13
C GLY A 123 7.61 13.33 -20.58
N ARG A 124 7.29 12.07 -20.90
CA ARG A 124 6.12 11.40 -20.32
C ARG A 124 6.40 11.01 -18.86
N THR A 125 5.37 11.06 -18.02
CA THR A 125 5.35 10.36 -16.73
C THR A 125 4.81 8.94 -16.90
N VAL A 126 5.49 7.94 -16.34
CA VAL A 126 5.04 6.55 -16.27
C VAL A 126 4.70 6.16 -14.84
N ARG A 127 3.57 5.49 -14.64
CA ARG A 127 3.05 5.15 -13.31
C ARG A 127 2.62 3.72 -13.15
N ILE A 128 3.01 3.14 -12.02
CA ILE A 128 2.49 1.87 -11.51
C ILE A 128 1.54 2.14 -10.34
N ALA A 129 0.33 1.57 -10.37
CA ALA A 129 -0.50 1.43 -9.17
C ALA A 129 -0.22 0.08 -8.51
N TRP A 130 0.41 0.09 -7.33
CA TRP A 130 0.73 -1.12 -6.58
C TRP A 130 -0.27 -1.32 -5.45
N TYR A 131 -1.28 -2.15 -5.66
CA TYR A 131 -2.21 -2.57 -4.61
C TYR A 131 -1.62 -3.68 -3.77
N GLY A 132 -1.56 -3.46 -2.47
CA GLY A 132 -0.89 -4.39 -1.57
C GLY A 132 -1.59 -4.60 -0.23
N ASP A 133 -1.06 -5.53 0.52
CA ASP A 133 -1.36 -5.72 1.93
C ASP A 133 -0.27 -5.09 2.84
N SER A 134 -0.20 -5.53 4.10
CA SER A 134 0.77 -5.05 5.08
C SER A 134 2.24 -5.23 4.67
N PHE A 135 2.58 -6.16 3.75
CA PHE A 135 3.98 -6.42 3.39
C PHE A 135 4.67 -5.27 2.68
N VAL A 136 3.91 -4.51 1.90
CA VAL A 136 4.44 -3.34 1.18
C VAL A 136 4.14 -2.04 1.90
N GLU A 137 3.41 -2.07 3.02
CA GLU A 137 2.94 -0.88 3.74
C GLU A 137 4.07 0.03 4.22
N GLY A 138 5.15 -0.56 4.72
CA GLY A 138 6.34 0.18 5.18
C GLY A 138 7.21 0.74 4.05
N ASP A 139 6.84 0.51 2.79
CA ASP A 139 7.63 0.92 1.61
C ASP A 139 9.04 0.32 1.58
N ILE A 140 9.26 -0.82 2.25
CA ILE A 140 10.58 -1.46 2.34
C ILE A 140 11.01 -1.96 0.96
N LEU A 141 10.22 -2.83 0.33
CA LEU A 141 10.48 -3.35 -1.02
C LEU A 141 10.31 -2.27 -2.09
N ILE A 142 9.22 -1.50 -2.01
CA ILE A 142 8.85 -0.53 -3.04
C ILE A 142 9.77 0.69 -3.00
N GLY A 143 10.34 1.06 -1.85
CA GLY A 143 11.32 2.14 -1.73
C GLY A 143 12.58 1.87 -2.56
N ASP A 144 13.22 0.71 -2.37
CA ASP A 144 14.41 0.32 -3.13
C ASP A 144 14.12 0.19 -4.64
N LEU A 145 12.98 -0.42 -4.98
CA LEU A 145 12.54 -0.54 -6.38
C LEU A 145 12.31 0.84 -7.02
N ARG A 146 11.60 1.74 -6.32
CA ARG A 146 11.35 3.10 -6.79
C ARG A 146 12.65 3.84 -7.05
N ASP A 147 13.57 3.87 -6.08
CA ASP A 147 14.83 4.61 -6.20
C ASP A 147 15.67 4.08 -7.36
N SER A 148 15.71 2.76 -7.55
CA SER A 148 16.39 2.12 -8.68
C SER A 148 15.79 2.54 -10.03
N LEU A 149 14.46 2.51 -10.15
CA LEU A 149 13.78 2.84 -11.41
C LEU A 149 13.78 4.35 -11.70
N GLN A 150 13.71 5.20 -10.67
CA GLN A 150 13.91 6.65 -10.79
C GLN A 150 15.36 7.00 -11.15
N SER A 151 16.36 6.22 -10.69
CA SER A 151 17.75 6.39 -11.12
C SER A 151 17.93 6.08 -12.62
N LEU A 152 17.16 5.14 -13.16
CA LEU A 152 17.23 4.75 -14.57
C LEU A 152 16.45 5.69 -15.50
N TRP A 153 15.24 6.10 -15.08
CA TRP A 153 14.30 6.82 -15.95
C TRP A 153 13.95 8.23 -15.47
N GLY A 154 14.58 8.70 -14.40
CA GLY A 154 14.31 10.00 -13.81
C GLY A 154 13.00 10.06 -13.03
N GLY A 155 12.74 11.25 -12.50
CA GLY A 155 11.67 11.53 -11.55
C GLY A 155 12.21 11.68 -10.12
N ASN A 156 11.58 12.55 -9.36
CA ASN A 156 11.82 12.70 -7.93
C ASN A 156 10.49 12.76 -7.18
N GLY A 157 10.51 12.39 -5.91
CA GLY A 157 9.34 12.28 -5.06
C GLY A 157 8.80 10.86 -4.98
N VAL A 158 7.89 10.66 -4.01
CA VAL A 158 7.36 9.35 -3.64
C VAL A 158 6.11 8.99 -4.45
N GLY A 159 5.62 9.85 -5.35
CA GLY A 159 4.33 9.65 -6.00
C GLY A 159 3.20 9.80 -4.97
N PHE A 160 2.19 8.94 -5.03
CA PHE A 160 1.00 9.05 -4.17
C PHE A 160 1.30 8.69 -2.72
N VAL A 161 0.91 9.59 -1.81
CA VAL A 161 0.99 9.44 -0.36
C VAL A 161 -0.39 9.61 0.28
N PRO A 162 -0.78 8.75 1.24
CA PRO A 162 -2.04 8.88 1.95
C PRO A 162 -2.03 10.09 2.90
N VAL A 163 -3.20 10.50 3.39
CA VAL A 163 -3.30 11.57 4.40
C VAL A 163 -2.90 11.08 5.79
N THR A 164 -3.25 9.84 6.13
CA THR A 164 -2.87 9.18 7.38
C THR A 164 -2.26 7.82 7.09
N SER A 165 -1.28 7.38 7.89
CA SER A 165 -0.68 6.05 7.76
C SER A 165 -0.39 5.44 9.13
N GLU A 166 -0.75 4.17 9.32
CA GLU A 166 -0.48 3.42 10.57
C GLU A 166 1.03 3.12 10.74
N VAL A 167 1.80 3.18 9.65
CA VAL A 167 3.25 2.91 9.62
C VAL A 167 4.08 4.15 9.27
N ALA A 168 3.52 5.35 9.43
CA ALA A 168 4.18 6.61 9.08
C ALA A 168 5.59 6.75 9.67
N ARG A 169 5.82 6.20 10.87
CA ARG A 169 7.12 6.27 11.57
C ARG A 169 8.20 5.33 11.02
N PHE A 170 7.84 4.37 10.18
CA PHE A 170 8.76 3.34 9.68
C PHE A 170 9.15 3.53 8.21
N LYS A 171 8.44 4.39 7.48
CA LYS A 171 8.72 4.67 6.07
C LYS A 171 10.06 5.40 5.96
N ARG A 172 10.91 4.92 5.05
CA ARG A 172 12.19 5.55 4.71
C ARG A 172 12.09 6.50 3.51
N THR A 173 10.99 6.42 2.75
CA THR A 173 10.73 7.23 1.55
C THR A 173 10.21 8.64 1.86
N LEU A 174 9.47 8.83 2.96
CA LEU A 174 9.08 10.15 3.44
C LEU A 174 8.86 10.16 4.96
N THR A 175 8.98 11.33 5.57
CA THR A 175 8.40 11.57 6.89
C THR A 175 6.99 12.12 6.73
N HIS A 176 6.06 11.58 7.52
CA HIS A 176 4.63 11.84 7.40
C HIS A 176 4.03 12.13 8.78
N ASN A 177 3.58 13.37 8.99
CA ASN A 177 2.98 13.81 10.24
C ASN A 177 1.55 14.29 9.99
N PHE A 178 0.59 13.89 10.83
CA PHE A 178 -0.82 14.25 10.64
C PHE A 178 -1.59 14.25 11.95
N SER A 179 -2.65 15.06 12.01
CA SER A 179 -3.56 15.13 13.16
C SER A 179 -4.96 15.57 12.73
N GLY A 180 -5.96 15.25 13.54
CA GLY A 180 -7.33 15.76 13.33
C GLY A 180 -8.13 15.08 12.21
N TRP A 181 -7.80 13.86 11.78
CA TRP A 181 -8.53 13.18 10.69
C TRP A 181 -9.52 12.13 11.18
N ASN A 182 -10.67 12.07 10.53
CA ASN A 182 -11.55 10.89 10.53
C ASN A 182 -11.21 10.06 9.28
N THR A 183 -10.60 8.89 9.50
CA THR A 183 -10.12 8.01 8.43
C THR A 183 -11.10 6.88 8.16
N TYR A 184 -11.49 6.74 6.89
CA TYR A 184 -12.31 5.65 6.37
C TYR A 184 -11.44 4.78 5.46
N SER A 185 -11.57 3.46 5.54
CA SER A 185 -10.85 2.52 4.67
C SER A 185 -11.71 1.35 4.22
N ILE A 186 -11.41 0.79 3.05
CA ILE A 186 -12.10 -0.40 2.50
C ILE A 186 -12.06 -1.65 3.40
N ILE A 187 -11.17 -1.69 4.40
CA ILE A 187 -11.06 -2.82 5.34
C ILE A 187 -11.88 -2.60 6.63
N LYS A 188 -12.12 -1.34 7.01
CA LYS A 188 -12.79 -1.00 8.28
C LYS A 188 -14.31 -0.95 8.08
N LYS A 189 -15.07 -1.40 9.09
CA LYS A 189 -16.53 -1.22 9.13
C LYS A 189 -16.85 0.24 9.45
N ASN A 190 -17.16 0.99 8.41
CA ASN A 190 -17.22 2.46 8.49
C ASN A 190 -18.64 3.03 8.62
N GLY A 191 -19.69 2.21 8.59
CA GLY A 191 -21.07 2.71 8.51
C GLY A 191 -21.28 3.57 7.26
N ALA A 192 -21.91 4.73 7.40
CA ALA A 192 -22.01 5.72 6.32
C ALA A 192 -20.67 6.41 6.08
N HIS A 193 -20.12 6.25 4.88
CA HIS A 193 -18.81 6.78 4.50
C HIS A 193 -18.87 7.52 3.15
N PRO A 194 -17.96 8.48 2.90
CA PRO A 194 -17.79 9.04 1.56
C PRO A 194 -17.23 7.97 0.59
N PRO A 195 -17.29 8.20 -0.74
CA PRO A 195 -16.62 7.33 -1.71
C PRO A 195 -15.13 7.21 -1.38
N TYR A 196 -14.57 5.99 -1.45
CA TYR A 196 -13.14 5.78 -1.25
C TYR A 196 -12.33 6.26 -2.46
N GLY A 197 -11.19 6.90 -2.19
CA GLY A 197 -10.20 7.20 -3.20
C GLY A 197 -9.57 5.95 -3.78
N ILE A 198 -8.79 6.11 -4.85
CA ILE A 198 -8.11 5.00 -5.53
C ILE A 198 -7.20 4.18 -4.59
N ASN A 199 -6.67 4.80 -3.54
CA ASN A 199 -5.86 4.15 -2.52
C ASN A 199 -6.67 3.29 -1.51
N GLY A 200 -7.99 3.20 -1.64
CA GLY A 200 -8.84 2.49 -0.68
C GLY A 200 -9.17 3.26 0.60
N PHE A 201 -8.90 4.57 0.63
CA PHE A 201 -9.17 5.42 1.78
C PHE A 201 -9.95 6.69 1.43
N ALA A 202 -10.60 7.25 2.43
CA ALA A 202 -11.13 8.60 2.39
C ALA A 202 -10.90 9.26 3.76
N TYR A 203 -10.61 10.56 3.76
CA TYR A 203 -10.21 11.28 4.96
C TYR A 203 -11.07 12.54 5.12
N ARG A 204 -11.84 12.62 6.20
CA ARG A 204 -12.57 13.84 6.55
C ARG A 204 -11.79 14.61 7.61
N PRO A 205 -11.36 15.85 7.33
CA PRO A 205 -10.69 16.67 8.32
C PRO A 205 -11.69 17.10 9.41
N ARG A 206 -11.28 17.01 10.68
CA ARG A 206 -11.89 17.73 11.80
C ARG A 206 -11.37 19.16 11.79
N ASN A 207 -11.95 20.01 12.64
CA ASN A 207 -11.47 21.38 12.80
C ASN A 207 -9.98 21.40 13.17
N ASP A 208 -9.21 22.22 12.46
CA ASP A 208 -7.76 22.35 12.53
C ASP A 208 -6.97 21.06 12.23
N ALA A 209 -7.51 20.18 11.38
CA ALA A 209 -6.77 19.02 10.91
C ALA A 209 -5.52 19.44 10.12
N ARG A 210 -4.46 18.65 10.23
CA ARG A 210 -3.17 18.93 9.57
C ARG A 210 -2.58 17.69 8.94
N VAL A 211 -1.85 17.87 7.85
CA VAL A 211 -0.96 16.86 7.30
C VAL A 211 0.29 17.53 6.75
N ARG A 212 1.44 16.98 7.12
CA ARG A 212 2.75 17.43 6.68
C ARG A 212 3.51 16.26 6.08
N TYR A 213 4.11 16.52 4.92
CA TYR A 213 4.99 15.61 4.23
C TYR A 213 6.38 16.25 4.14
N ASP A 214 7.40 15.51 4.55
CA ASP A 214 8.80 15.90 4.44
C ASP A 214 9.55 14.84 3.62
N GLY A 215 10.29 15.28 2.61
CA GLY A 215 11.20 14.44 1.84
C GLY A 215 12.31 13.88 2.72
N MET A 216 12.80 12.69 2.36
CA MET A 216 13.83 11.98 3.12
C MET A 216 15.08 11.78 2.27
N ASN A 217 16.24 11.85 2.91
CA ASN A 217 17.56 11.68 2.27
C ASN A 217 18.03 10.22 2.23
N TYR A 218 17.18 9.27 2.65
CA TYR A 218 17.55 7.85 2.67
C TYR A 218 17.74 7.31 1.24
N PHE A 219 16.86 7.70 0.33
CA PHE A 219 16.93 7.40 -1.10
C PHE A 219 17.34 8.66 -1.88
N HIS A 220 17.97 8.48 -3.04
CA HIS A 220 18.45 9.58 -3.87
C HIS A 220 17.30 10.43 -4.41
N HIS A 221 16.19 9.79 -4.76
CA HIS A 221 15.09 10.43 -5.48
C HIS A 221 13.90 10.85 -4.59
N THR A 222 13.94 10.66 -3.27
CA THR A 222 12.79 10.98 -2.38
C THR A 222 12.94 12.27 -1.58
N ARG A 223 14.05 13.00 -1.76
CA ARG A 223 14.38 14.20 -0.97
C ARG A 223 13.55 15.42 -1.34
N GLN A 224 13.13 15.54 -2.58
CA GLN A 224 12.46 16.72 -3.11
C GLN A 224 11.53 16.37 -4.26
N TRP A 225 10.68 17.33 -4.63
CA TRP A 225 9.77 17.23 -5.77
C TRP A 225 9.49 18.64 -6.32
N SER A 226 8.92 18.73 -7.52
CA SER A 226 8.56 20.01 -8.17
C SER A 226 7.06 20.22 -8.34
N GLN A 227 6.28 19.15 -8.27
CA GLN A 227 4.83 19.13 -8.39
C GLN A 227 4.20 18.48 -7.17
N LEU A 228 3.12 19.10 -6.69
CA LEU A 228 2.23 18.52 -5.72
C LEU A 228 0.80 18.59 -6.22
N ARG A 229 0.10 17.45 -6.11
CA ARG A 229 -1.33 17.37 -6.39
C ARG A 229 -2.07 16.78 -5.20
N LEU A 230 -2.96 17.54 -4.57
CA LEU A 230 -3.83 17.07 -3.49
C LEU A 230 -5.20 16.71 -4.06
N PHE A 231 -5.65 15.48 -3.85
CA PHE A 231 -6.91 14.95 -4.35
C PHE A 231 -8.00 15.10 -3.31
N TYR A 232 -9.14 15.71 -3.68
CA TYR A 232 -10.23 15.96 -2.75
C TYR A 232 -11.60 16.02 -3.44
N SER A 233 -12.68 16.00 -2.66
CA SER A 233 -14.03 16.42 -3.07
C SER A 233 -14.60 17.35 -2.02
N ASP A 234 -15.44 18.29 -2.43
CA ASP A 234 -15.91 19.36 -1.54
C ASP A 234 -17.31 19.78 -1.93
N THR A 235 -18.22 19.89 -0.96
CA THR A 235 -19.60 20.31 -1.19
C THR A 235 -19.90 21.74 -0.73
N ALA A 236 -19.00 22.38 0.00
CA ALA A 236 -19.23 23.69 0.63
C ALA A 236 -18.28 24.80 0.15
N GLY A 237 -17.23 24.47 -0.62
CA GLY A 237 -16.25 25.46 -1.06
C GLY A 237 -15.33 25.89 0.08
N SER A 238 -14.76 24.88 0.74
CA SER A 238 -13.82 24.98 1.85
C SER A 238 -12.55 25.75 1.46
N GLN A 239 -11.77 26.17 2.45
CA GLN A 239 -10.44 26.75 2.20
C GLN A 239 -9.35 25.81 2.71
N ILE A 240 -8.21 25.83 2.02
CA ILE A 240 -7.01 25.13 2.44
C ILE A 240 -5.90 26.15 2.72
N THR A 241 -5.23 25.97 3.85
CA THR A 241 -4.05 26.73 4.21
C THR A 241 -2.82 25.84 4.09
N PHE A 242 -1.72 26.34 3.55
CA PHE A 242 -0.51 25.55 3.37
C PHE A 242 0.77 26.35 3.48
N ARG A 243 1.87 25.66 3.78
CA ARG A 243 3.24 26.17 3.84
C ARG A 243 4.17 25.21 3.12
N ILE A 244 5.12 25.77 2.39
CA ILE A 244 6.16 25.03 1.67
C ILE A 244 7.50 25.45 2.25
N ASP A 245 8.35 24.50 2.61
CA ASP A 245 9.73 24.75 3.08
C ASP A 245 9.83 25.78 4.22
N GLY A 246 8.87 25.73 5.15
CA GLY A 246 8.80 26.66 6.29
C GLY A 246 8.51 28.11 5.91
N GLY A 247 8.18 28.38 4.65
CA GLY A 247 7.87 29.70 4.11
C GLY A 247 6.58 30.33 4.65
N PRO A 248 6.13 31.44 4.04
CA PRO A 248 4.92 32.13 4.45
C PRO A 248 3.69 31.24 4.25
N GLU A 249 2.72 31.41 5.13
CA GLU A 249 1.43 30.74 5.04
C GLU A 249 0.61 31.28 3.88
N GLN A 250 0.05 30.37 3.07
CA GLN A 250 -0.82 30.69 1.95
C GLN A 250 -2.18 30.05 2.17
N THR A 251 -3.25 30.78 1.86
CA THR A 251 -4.62 30.25 1.91
C THR A 251 -5.25 30.35 0.54
N ARG A 252 -5.91 29.28 0.09
CA ARG A 252 -6.61 29.21 -1.19
C ARG A 252 -7.97 28.56 -1.02
N ALA A 253 -8.96 29.07 -1.74
CA ALA A 253 -10.28 28.44 -1.82
C ALA A 253 -10.21 27.14 -2.64
N LEU A 254 -10.95 26.12 -2.19
CA LEU A 254 -11.14 24.89 -2.92
C LEU A 254 -12.38 24.99 -3.79
N LYS A 255 -12.27 24.45 -5.02
CA LYS A 255 -13.42 24.32 -5.91
C LYS A 255 -14.36 23.23 -5.38
N ALA A 256 -15.64 23.56 -5.22
CA ALA A 256 -16.68 22.59 -4.90
C ALA A 256 -16.98 21.66 -6.10
N GLY A 257 -17.36 20.41 -5.80
CA GLY A 257 -17.72 19.39 -6.77
C GLY A 257 -17.29 17.98 -6.33
N GLY A 258 -17.33 17.05 -7.28
CA GLY A 258 -16.78 15.70 -7.10
C GLY A 258 -15.25 15.70 -6.98
N LEU A 259 -14.57 14.67 -7.48
CA LEU A 259 -13.10 14.62 -7.46
C LEU A 259 -12.49 15.85 -8.14
N GLN A 260 -11.74 16.63 -7.36
CA GLN A 260 -10.94 17.78 -7.76
C GLN A 260 -9.47 17.54 -7.40
N VAL A 261 -8.60 18.37 -7.98
CA VAL A 261 -7.16 18.32 -7.74
C VAL A 261 -6.64 19.73 -7.48
N PHE A 262 -6.16 19.95 -6.27
CA PHE A 262 -5.44 21.16 -5.90
C PHE A 262 -3.96 21.00 -6.28
N ARG A 263 -3.36 22.00 -6.92
CA ARG A 263 -2.02 21.91 -7.51
C ARG A 263 -1.07 22.97 -6.97
N ILE A 264 0.16 22.56 -6.72
CA ILE A 264 1.31 23.44 -6.44
C ILE A 264 2.43 23.01 -7.37
N SER A 265 3.02 23.98 -8.08
CA SER A 265 4.16 23.80 -8.97
C SER A 265 5.27 24.73 -8.50
N GLN A 266 6.32 24.17 -7.91
CA GLN A 266 7.49 24.90 -7.43
C GLN A 266 8.69 23.95 -7.43
N PRO A 267 9.80 24.26 -8.13
CA PRO A 267 10.99 23.41 -8.13
C PRO A 267 11.57 23.23 -6.73
N GLY A 268 12.05 22.02 -6.42
CA GLY A 268 12.87 21.76 -5.23
C GLY A 268 12.12 21.85 -3.90
N MET A 269 10.82 21.56 -3.86
CA MET A 269 10.08 21.45 -2.60
C MET A 269 10.61 20.28 -1.78
N HIS A 270 10.95 20.53 -0.51
CA HIS A 270 11.36 19.48 0.42
C HIS A 270 10.25 19.13 1.42
N THR A 271 9.41 20.10 1.74
CA THR A 271 8.39 19.96 2.77
C THR A 271 7.12 20.70 2.36
N VAL A 272 5.98 20.14 2.73
CA VAL A 272 4.68 20.79 2.59
C VAL A 272 3.81 20.45 3.78
N GLU A 273 3.18 21.46 4.36
CA GLU A 273 2.21 21.32 5.44
C GLU A 273 0.88 21.91 5.00
N PHE A 274 -0.20 21.14 5.13
CA PHE A 274 -1.58 21.57 4.93
C PHE A 274 -2.32 21.66 6.26
N ARG A 275 -3.13 22.70 6.41
CA ARG A 275 -4.06 22.93 7.52
C ARG A 275 -5.47 23.16 6.99
N PHE A 276 -6.43 22.58 7.71
CA PHE A 276 -7.83 22.48 7.34
C PHE A 276 -8.70 23.02 8.48
N SER A 277 -9.20 24.26 8.35
CA SER A 277 -9.88 24.97 9.46
C SER A 277 -11.40 25.10 9.28
N ASP A 278 -11.91 25.19 8.04
CA ASP A 278 -13.35 25.17 7.76
C ASP A 278 -13.65 24.19 6.62
N THR A 279 -14.19 23.02 6.98
CA THR A 279 -14.18 21.85 6.09
C THR A 279 -15.46 21.04 6.13
N SER A 280 -16.59 21.69 6.40
CA SER A 280 -17.91 21.04 6.34
C SER A 280 -18.16 20.53 4.93
N GLY A 281 -18.04 19.22 4.70
CA GLY A 281 -18.23 18.61 3.37
C GLY A 281 -16.95 18.32 2.58
N LEU A 282 -15.76 18.63 3.11
CA LEU A 282 -14.49 18.27 2.49
C LEU A 282 -14.15 16.80 2.75
N THR A 283 -13.77 16.07 1.71
CA THR A 283 -13.12 14.76 1.80
C THR A 283 -11.82 14.79 1.02
N VAL A 284 -10.71 14.46 1.67
CA VAL A 284 -9.38 14.35 1.05
C VAL A 284 -9.07 12.87 0.79
N TYR A 285 -8.30 12.58 -0.25
CA TYR A 285 -7.95 11.21 -0.65
C TYR A 285 -6.46 10.90 -0.56
N GLY A 286 -5.61 11.92 -0.59
CA GLY A 286 -4.15 11.81 -0.57
C GLY A 286 -3.52 12.89 -1.45
N ALA A 287 -2.20 12.87 -1.55
CA ALA A 287 -1.44 13.78 -2.40
C ALA A 287 -0.46 12.99 -3.28
N THR A 288 -0.06 13.54 -4.44
CA THR A 288 1.19 13.11 -5.09
C THR A 288 2.29 14.13 -4.85
N LEU A 289 3.51 13.62 -4.64
CA LEU A 289 4.75 14.37 -4.52
C LEU A 289 5.67 13.87 -5.63
N GLU A 290 5.87 14.66 -6.68
CA GLU A 290 6.48 14.20 -7.92
C GLU A 290 7.15 15.33 -8.71
N ASP A 291 7.89 14.99 -9.76
CA ASP A 291 8.26 15.90 -10.84
C ASP A 291 7.33 15.77 -12.06
N ASP A 292 7.51 16.65 -13.06
CA ASP A 292 6.69 16.69 -14.28
C ASP A 292 6.79 15.41 -15.14
N SER A 293 7.95 14.75 -15.13
CA SER A 293 8.23 13.54 -15.90
C SER A 293 9.03 12.52 -15.09
N GLY A 294 9.08 11.28 -15.56
CA GLY A 294 9.84 10.20 -14.93
C GLY A 294 8.98 9.03 -14.49
N PHE A 295 9.51 8.24 -13.56
CA PHE A 295 8.91 6.98 -13.13
C PHE A 295 8.35 7.07 -11.70
N TYR A 296 7.12 6.60 -11.49
CA TYR A 296 6.46 6.60 -10.18
C TYR A 296 5.77 5.28 -9.88
N ILE A 297 5.87 4.84 -8.63
CA ILE A 297 5.12 3.71 -8.09
C ILE A 297 4.21 4.23 -6.99
N ASP A 298 2.90 4.14 -7.16
CA ASP A 298 1.96 4.52 -6.13
C ASP A 298 1.64 3.30 -5.27
N ASN A 299 2.08 3.33 -4.01
CA ASN A 299 1.94 2.20 -3.09
C ASN A 299 0.59 2.27 -2.35
N PHE A 300 -0.41 1.57 -2.89
CA PHE A 300 -1.75 1.42 -2.33
C PHE A 300 -1.84 0.20 -1.40
N SER A 301 -1.01 0.23 -0.36
CA SER A 301 -1.03 -0.78 0.70
C SER A 301 -2.19 -0.53 1.67
N VAL A 302 -3.02 -1.55 1.91
CA VAL A 302 -4.02 -1.51 2.97
C VAL A 302 -3.84 -2.72 3.88
N ARG A 303 -3.53 -2.48 5.16
CA ARG A 303 -3.33 -3.54 6.15
C ARG A 303 -4.57 -4.41 6.28
N GLY A 304 -4.38 -5.73 6.24
CA GLY A 304 -5.48 -6.71 6.28
C GLY A 304 -6.21 -6.89 4.95
N ASN A 305 -5.72 -6.29 3.86
CA ASN A 305 -6.31 -6.49 2.54
C ASN A 305 -6.08 -7.90 2.01
N SER A 306 -7.16 -8.59 1.66
CA SER A 306 -7.16 -9.90 1.00
C SER A 306 -7.42 -9.81 -0.51
N GLY A 307 -7.62 -8.60 -1.05
CA GLY A 307 -8.00 -8.36 -2.45
C GLY A 307 -9.50 -8.14 -2.63
N GLY A 308 -10.35 -8.94 -1.97
CA GLY A 308 -11.82 -8.80 -2.03
C GLY A 308 -12.36 -7.40 -1.72
N PRO A 309 -11.86 -6.70 -0.68
CA PRO A 309 -12.29 -5.34 -0.35
C PRO A 309 -12.07 -4.29 -1.44
N LEU A 310 -11.23 -4.55 -2.46
CA LEU A 310 -11.08 -3.64 -3.61
C LEU A 310 -12.38 -3.47 -4.40
N LYS A 311 -13.33 -4.42 -4.30
CA LYS A 311 -14.68 -4.30 -4.88
C LYS A 311 -15.49 -3.12 -4.33
N LEU A 312 -15.09 -2.57 -3.16
CA LEU A 312 -15.72 -1.38 -2.58
C LEU A 312 -15.29 -0.08 -3.27
N LEU A 313 -14.25 -0.13 -4.11
CA LEU A 313 -13.86 1.01 -4.96
C LEU A 313 -14.90 1.18 -6.07
N GLN A 314 -15.58 2.33 -6.08
CA GLN A 314 -16.62 2.61 -7.06
C GLN A 314 -15.99 2.84 -8.45
N PRO A 315 -16.33 2.06 -9.49
CA PRO A 315 -15.69 2.18 -10.81
C PRO A 315 -15.80 3.58 -11.41
N ALA A 316 -16.95 4.25 -11.25
CA ALA A 316 -17.16 5.61 -11.73
C ALA A 316 -16.24 6.64 -11.05
N PHE A 317 -15.85 6.40 -9.79
CA PHE A 317 -14.95 7.27 -9.05
C PHE A 317 -13.49 6.96 -9.35
N VAL A 318 -13.12 5.68 -9.48
CA VAL A 318 -11.79 5.24 -9.94
C VAL A 318 -11.48 5.79 -11.33
N LYS A 319 -12.43 5.76 -12.27
CA LYS A 319 -12.27 6.38 -13.60
C LYS A 319 -11.96 7.88 -13.54
N LYS A 320 -12.41 8.59 -12.51
CA LYS A 320 -12.06 10.02 -12.31
C LYS A 320 -10.62 10.18 -11.84
N PHE A 321 -10.13 9.29 -10.97
CA PHE A 321 -8.72 9.25 -10.60
C PHE A 321 -7.83 8.89 -11.77
N ASP A 322 -8.24 7.90 -12.57
CA ASP A 322 -7.49 7.46 -13.74
C ASP A 322 -7.31 8.59 -14.76
N LYS A 323 -8.33 9.42 -14.97
CA LYS A 323 -8.20 10.66 -15.78
C LYS A 323 -7.16 11.66 -15.25
N GLN A 324 -6.77 11.58 -13.98
CA GLN A 324 -5.75 12.45 -13.38
C GLN A 324 -4.38 11.78 -13.26
N GLN A 325 -4.33 10.46 -13.08
CA GLN A 325 -3.10 9.72 -12.84
C GLN A 325 -2.60 8.96 -14.07
N GLN A 326 -3.50 8.37 -14.86
CA GLN A 326 -3.19 7.59 -16.06
C GLN A 326 -2.17 6.48 -15.79
N TYR A 327 -2.58 5.45 -15.03
CA TYR A 327 -1.66 4.35 -14.69
C TYR A 327 -1.34 3.49 -15.91
N ASP A 328 -0.05 3.21 -16.11
CA ASP A 328 0.43 2.39 -17.22
C ASP A 328 0.50 0.89 -16.85
N LEU A 329 0.56 0.59 -15.54
CA LEU A 329 0.53 -0.76 -15.01
C LEU A 329 -0.18 -0.79 -13.65
N VAL A 330 -0.98 -1.84 -13.43
CA VAL A 330 -1.62 -2.13 -12.14
C VAL A 330 -1.08 -3.46 -11.63
N ILE A 331 -0.49 -3.45 -10.43
CA ILE A 331 0.01 -4.64 -9.74
C ILE A 331 -0.90 -4.90 -8.55
N ILE A 332 -1.43 -6.12 -8.45
CA ILE A 332 -2.23 -6.56 -7.31
C ILE A 332 -1.43 -7.62 -6.56
N LYS A 333 -0.81 -7.23 -5.44
CA LYS A 333 -0.05 -8.09 -4.54
C LYS A 333 -0.83 -8.32 -3.25
N VAL A 334 -1.72 -9.31 -3.28
CA VAL A 334 -2.46 -9.79 -2.11
C VAL A 334 -2.33 -11.31 -2.03
N GLY A 335 -2.65 -11.91 -0.88
CA GLY A 335 -2.68 -13.37 -0.75
C GLY A 335 -2.42 -13.88 0.65
N LEU A 336 -1.59 -13.22 1.46
CA LEU A 336 -1.34 -13.73 2.81
C LEU A 336 -2.59 -13.64 3.69
N ASN A 337 -3.31 -12.52 3.59
CA ASN A 337 -4.62 -12.35 4.24
C ASN A 337 -5.75 -13.12 3.52
N ALA A 338 -5.44 -13.94 2.50
CA ALA A 338 -6.37 -14.88 1.87
C ALA A 338 -6.17 -16.32 2.42
N VAL A 339 -4.98 -16.63 2.97
CA VAL A 339 -4.52 -18.00 3.29
C VAL A 339 -4.74 -18.39 4.76
N THR A 340 -5.38 -17.55 5.59
CA THR A 340 -5.74 -17.97 6.96
C THR A 340 -7.02 -18.80 6.99
N LYS A 341 -6.99 -19.97 7.67
CA LYS A 341 -8.08 -20.96 7.83
C LYS A 341 -9.44 -20.45 8.33
N MET A 342 -9.59 -19.14 8.58
CA MET A 342 -10.81 -18.52 9.11
C MET A 342 -11.41 -17.43 8.21
N LEU A 343 -10.95 -17.31 6.98
CA LEU A 343 -11.57 -16.38 6.02
C LEU A 343 -12.83 -17.02 5.44
N LYS A 344 -13.97 -16.63 5.98
CA LYS A 344 -15.29 -16.84 5.35
C LYS A 344 -15.51 -15.98 4.10
N ASN A 345 -14.50 -15.20 3.68
CA ASN A 345 -14.62 -14.15 2.68
C ASN A 345 -13.95 -14.50 1.34
N ILE A 346 -13.46 -15.73 1.18
CA ILE A 346 -12.99 -16.24 -0.10
C ILE A 346 -13.59 -17.64 -0.25
N LYS A 347 -14.76 -17.68 -0.87
CA LYS A 347 -15.27 -18.83 -1.61
C LYS A 347 -15.79 -18.30 -2.93
#